data_AF-G8SJ29-F1
#
_entry.id   AF-G8SJ29-F1
#
_cell.length_a   1.000
_cell.length_b   1.000
_cell.length_c   1.000
_cell.angle_alpha   90.00
_cell.angle_beta   90.00
_cell.angle_gamma   90.00
#
_symmetry.space_group_name_H-M   'P 1'
#
loop_
_entity.id
_entity.type
_entity.pdbx_description
1 polymer ?
#
loop_
_entity_poly.entity_id
_entity_poly.type
_entity_poly.pdbx_seq_one_letter_code
_entity_poly.pdbx_strand_id
1 'polypeptide(L)'
;MTIAREAGERGWSESWANKMGSRQALYANLEAGAATIREYQMTFLPSLLQTPAFSEQRAQLDTADWSSRFSPARAVEARERRQRMLRRLDGPRYEVVIDQLAIRRPAATTDVLQAKSCTSRTWRPGTRRSP
;
A
#
# COMPACT_ATOMS: atom_id res chain seq x y z
N MET A 1 -22.51 6.36 -12.25
CA MET A 1 -21.19 6.19 -11.61
C MET A 1 -21.37 6.21 -10.10
N THR A 2 -21.66 5.07 -9.49
CA THR A 2 -22.15 5.01 -8.09
C THR A 2 -21.35 4.01 -7.24
N ILE A 3 -20.02 3.93 -7.45
CA ILE A 3 -19.13 3.12 -6.60
C ILE A 3 -18.28 4.01 -5.67
N ALA A 4 -18.08 5.29 -5.99
CA ALA A 4 -17.24 6.19 -5.21
C ALA A 4 -17.92 6.77 -3.94
N ARG A 5 -19.26 6.72 -3.85
CA ARG A 5 -20.01 7.42 -2.79
C ARG A 5 -20.15 6.62 -1.49
N GLU A 6 -20.05 5.29 -1.53
CA GLU A 6 -20.22 4.42 -0.36
C GLU A 6 -18.90 4.10 0.37
N ALA A 7 -17.76 4.43 -0.24
CA ALA A 7 -16.43 4.25 0.37
C ALA A 7 -16.13 5.24 1.52
N GLY A 8 -17.07 6.15 1.83
CA GLY A 8 -16.88 7.30 2.71
C GLY A 8 -17.10 7.07 4.21
N GLU A 9 -17.74 5.98 4.65
CA GLU A 9 -18.26 5.93 6.02
C GLU A 9 -17.26 5.53 7.12
N ARG A 10 -15.97 5.34 6.80
CA ARG A 10 -14.89 5.15 7.82
C ARG A 10 -13.58 5.85 7.44
N GLY A 11 -13.65 6.87 6.59
CA GLY A 11 -12.50 7.51 5.95
C GLY A 11 -11.60 8.28 6.91
N TRP A 12 -10.30 8.19 6.68
CA TRP A 12 -9.25 8.88 7.41
C TRP A 12 -9.57 10.36 7.59
N SER A 13 -9.48 10.88 8.82
CA SER A 13 -9.85 12.28 9.09
C SER A 13 -9.07 13.24 8.19
N GLU A 14 -9.68 14.36 7.82
CA GLU A 14 -9.08 15.34 6.90
C GLU A 14 -7.72 15.87 7.41
N SER A 15 -7.60 16.06 8.72
CA SER A 15 -6.32 16.41 9.36
C SER A 15 -5.25 15.35 9.15
N TRP A 16 -5.62 14.08 9.06
CA TRP A 16 -4.71 12.97 8.92
C TRP A 16 -4.39 12.70 7.44
N ALA A 17 -5.39 12.84 6.55
CA ALA A 17 -5.22 12.82 5.09
C ALA A 17 -4.21 13.86 4.59
N ASN A 18 -4.22 15.07 5.17
CA ASN A 18 -3.26 16.13 4.85
C ASN A 18 -1.81 15.79 5.27
N LYS A 19 -1.64 15.01 6.34
CA LYS A 19 -0.31 14.66 6.88
C LYS A 19 0.33 13.47 6.17
N MET A 20 -0.47 12.51 5.68
CA MET A 20 0.02 11.34 4.94
C MET A 20 0.29 11.60 3.45
N GLY A 21 -0.20 12.72 2.91
CA GLY A 21 -0.19 13.04 1.48
C GLY A 21 -1.51 12.69 0.77
N SER A 22 -1.98 13.61 -0.07
CA SER A 22 -3.29 13.53 -0.74
C SER A 22 -3.46 12.27 -1.60
N ARG A 23 -2.42 11.87 -2.35
CA ARG A 23 -2.45 10.65 -3.15
C ARG A 23 -2.63 9.40 -2.29
N GLN A 24 -1.95 9.32 -1.13
CA GLN A 24 -2.10 8.17 -0.24
C GLN A 24 -3.52 8.12 0.36
N ALA A 25 -4.06 9.27 0.74
CA ALA A 25 -5.41 9.38 1.28
C ALA A 25 -6.48 8.94 0.27
N LEU A 26 -6.32 9.33 -1.00
CA LEU A 26 -7.20 8.90 -2.08
C LEU A 26 -7.22 7.37 -2.21
N TYR A 27 -6.06 6.72 -2.31
CA TYR A 27 -5.98 5.26 -2.35
C TYR A 27 -6.59 4.61 -1.11
N ALA A 28 -6.32 5.17 0.07
CA ALA A 28 -6.84 4.64 1.32
C ALA A 28 -8.38 4.68 1.38
N ASN A 29 -8.99 5.72 0.81
CA ASN A 29 -10.44 5.84 0.70
C ASN A 29 -11.01 4.88 -0.34
N LEU A 30 -10.36 4.71 -1.51
CA LEU A 30 -10.82 3.75 -2.52
C LEU A 30 -10.73 2.30 -2.04
N GLU A 31 -9.76 1.99 -1.20
CA GLU A 31 -9.59 0.67 -0.60
C GLU A 31 -10.54 0.42 0.58
N ALA A 32 -11.04 1.49 1.21
CA ALA A 32 -11.95 1.38 2.33
C ALA A 32 -13.27 0.73 1.89
N GLY A 33 -13.50 -0.50 2.35
CA GLY A 33 -14.70 -1.28 2.00
C GLY A 33 -14.58 -2.07 0.70
N ALA A 34 -13.42 -2.05 0.03
CA ALA A 34 -13.22 -2.90 -1.15
C ALA A 34 -13.24 -4.39 -0.73
N ALA A 35 -13.97 -5.23 -1.46
CA ALA A 35 -13.90 -6.69 -1.28
C ALA A 35 -12.63 -7.29 -1.91
N THR A 36 -12.08 -6.63 -2.93
CA THR A 36 -10.86 -7.04 -3.62
C THR A 36 -10.08 -5.82 -4.08
N ILE A 37 -8.77 -5.84 -3.86
CA ILE A 37 -7.82 -4.83 -4.31
C ILE A 37 -6.89 -5.49 -5.33
N ARG A 38 -6.81 -4.89 -6.53
CA ARG A 38 -5.95 -5.34 -7.63
C ARG A 38 -4.95 -4.27 -7.98
N GLU A 39 -3.68 -4.63 -7.98
CA GLU A 39 -2.60 -3.69 -8.25
C GLU A 39 -1.61 -4.29 -9.26
N TYR A 40 -1.15 -3.47 -10.20
CA TYR A 40 0.01 -3.78 -11.02
C TYR A 40 1.09 -2.76 -10.71
N GLN A 41 2.28 -3.24 -10.35
CA GLN A 41 3.40 -2.39 -10.02
C GLN A 41 4.59 -2.67 -10.92
N MET A 42 5.01 -1.64 -11.65
CA MET A 42 6.10 -1.72 -12.60
C MET A 42 7.45 -1.33 -11.99
N THR A 43 7.47 -0.29 -11.16
CA THR A 43 8.72 0.35 -10.72
C THR A 43 9.02 0.17 -9.24
N PHE A 44 7.98 0.07 -8.40
CA PHE A 44 8.13 0.02 -6.95
C PHE A 44 7.50 -1.23 -6.37
N LEU A 45 7.96 -1.65 -5.18
CA LEU A 45 7.22 -2.65 -4.43
C LEU A 45 5.82 -2.10 -4.08
N PRO A 46 4.76 -2.93 -4.13
CA PRO A 46 3.40 -2.50 -3.81
C PRO A 46 3.30 -1.93 -2.40
N SER A 47 2.59 -0.82 -2.26
CA SER A 47 2.52 -0.04 -1.02
C SER A 47 2.08 -0.85 0.20
N LEU A 48 1.14 -1.78 0.00
CA LEU A 48 0.61 -2.66 1.03
C LEU A 48 1.53 -3.84 1.40
N LEU A 49 2.66 -4.01 0.70
CA LEU A 49 3.68 -5.03 0.96
C LEU A 49 5.03 -4.45 1.42
N GLN A 50 5.18 -3.13 1.43
CA GLN A 50 6.41 -2.47 1.86
C GLN A 50 6.62 -2.62 3.37
N THR A 51 7.87 -2.78 3.80
CA THR A 51 8.23 -2.70 5.22
C THR A 51 8.16 -1.26 5.71
N PRO A 52 8.13 -1.02 7.04
CA PRO A 52 8.21 0.34 7.58
C PRO A 52 9.48 1.06 7.13
N ALA A 53 10.64 0.38 7.17
CA ALA A 53 11.92 0.92 6.72
C ALA A 53 11.89 1.31 5.23
N PHE A 54 11.32 0.45 4.37
CA PHE A 54 11.14 0.78 2.94
C PHE A 54 10.26 2.01 2.75
N SER A 55 9.16 2.07 3.51
CA SER A 55 8.20 3.17 3.43
C SER A 55 8.82 4.50 3.87
N GLU A 56 9.67 4.47 4.89
CA GLU A 56 10.36 5.63 5.44
C GLU A 56 11.41 6.17 4.47
N GLN A 57 12.29 5.30 3.96
CA GLN A 57 13.27 5.67 2.93
C GLN A 57 12.58 6.26 1.69
N ARG A 58 11.49 5.63 1.24
CA ARG A 58 10.73 6.12 0.09
C ARG A 58 10.08 7.48 0.38
N ALA A 59 9.52 7.66 1.58
CA ALA A 59 8.91 8.92 1.95
C ALA A 59 9.93 10.06 1.90
N GLN A 60 11.16 9.84 2.36
CA GLN A 60 12.27 10.81 2.32
C GLN A 60 12.71 11.19 0.91
N LEU A 61 12.61 10.27 -0.05
CA LEU A 61 12.97 10.53 -1.46
C LEU A 61 11.86 11.22 -2.24
N ASP A 62 10.60 11.03 -1.83
CA ASP A 62 9.40 11.54 -2.52
C ASP A 62 9.09 13.01 -2.15
N THR A 63 10.09 13.89 -2.21
CA THR A 63 9.98 15.29 -1.77
C THR A 63 9.14 16.18 -2.69
N ALA A 64 8.95 15.76 -3.94
CA ALA A 64 8.21 16.52 -4.96
C ALA A 64 6.72 16.70 -4.63
N ASP A 65 6.13 15.79 -3.85
CA ASP A 65 4.71 15.81 -3.46
C ASP A 65 4.48 16.31 -2.02
N TRP A 66 5.50 16.87 -1.36
CA TRP A 66 5.37 17.34 0.01
C TRP A 66 4.66 18.70 0.04
N SER A 67 3.40 18.71 0.46
CA SER A 67 2.81 19.92 1.02
C SER A 67 3.56 20.33 2.29
N SER A 68 3.48 21.61 2.69
CA SER A 68 4.04 22.09 3.98
C SER A 68 3.51 21.35 5.21
N ARG A 69 2.43 20.58 5.06
CA ARG A 69 1.79 19.79 6.12
C ARG A 69 2.14 18.30 6.06
N PHE A 70 2.90 17.87 5.05
CA PHE A 70 3.31 16.48 4.89
C PHE A 70 4.26 16.07 6.02
N SER A 71 4.09 14.85 6.51
CA SER A 71 4.98 14.25 7.49
C SER A 71 5.35 12.83 7.06
N PRO A 72 6.63 12.54 6.78
CA PRO A 72 7.08 11.19 6.43
C PRO A 72 6.64 10.14 7.45
N ALA A 73 6.79 10.45 8.74
CA ALA A 73 6.38 9.56 9.83
C ALA A 73 4.87 9.25 9.80
N ARG A 74 4.03 10.27 9.55
CA ARG A 74 2.57 10.05 9.42
C ARG A 74 2.22 9.28 8.16
N ALA A 75 2.94 9.48 7.06
CA ALA A 75 2.79 8.69 5.84
C ALA A 75 3.21 7.22 6.00
N VAL A 76 4.19 6.93 6.87
CA VAL A 76 4.56 5.55 7.22
C VAL A 76 3.50 4.91 8.11
N GLU A 77 3.13 5.57 9.21
CA GLU A 77 2.05 5.13 10.12
C GLU A 77 0.75 4.85 9.33
N ALA A 78 0.49 5.69 8.35
CA ALA A 78 -0.62 5.55 7.44
C ALA A 78 -0.64 4.24 6.68
N ARG A 79 0.50 3.94 6.06
CA ARG A 79 0.69 2.74 5.27
C ARG A 79 0.56 1.50 6.15
N GLU A 80 1.18 1.51 7.33
CA GLU A 80 1.05 0.41 8.29
C GLU A 80 -0.40 0.16 8.70
N ARG A 81 -1.17 1.22 8.98
CA ARG A 81 -2.58 1.08 9.34
C ARG A 81 -3.44 0.59 8.18
N ARG A 82 -3.13 0.97 6.93
CA ARG A 82 -3.73 0.33 5.73
C ARG A 82 -3.37 -1.15 5.65
N GLN A 83 -2.09 -1.51 5.82
CA GLN A 83 -1.65 -2.90 5.75
C GLN A 83 -2.34 -3.82 6.78
N ARG A 84 -2.73 -3.30 7.94
CA ARG A 84 -3.50 -4.07 8.93
C ARG A 84 -4.83 -4.58 8.39
N MET A 85 -5.46 -3.89 7.43
CA MET A 85 -6.72 -4.35 6.84
C MET A 85 -6.56 -5.68 6.11
N LEU A 86 -5.38 -5.93 5.50
CA LEU A 86 -5.09 -7.20 4.79
C LEU A 86 -4.97 -8.39 5.74
N ARG A 87 -4.77 -8.14 7.04
CA ARG A 87 -4.57 -9.18 8.05
C ARG A 87 -5.86 -9.53 8.81
N ARG A 88 -6.96 -8.81 8.54
CA ARG A 88 -8.27 -9.09 9.16
C ARG A 88 -8.90 -10.32 8.55
N LEU A 89 -9.71 -11.03 9.35
CA LEU A 89 -10.45 -12.22 8.88
C LEU A 89 -11.42 -11.89 7.74
N ASP A 90 -12.02 -10.70 7.79
CA ASP A 90 -12.91 -10.11 6.79
C ASP A 90 -12.18 -9.07 5.90
N GLY A 91 -10.84 -9.14 5.84
CA GLY A 91 -10.02 -8.26 5.02
C GLY A 91 -10.24 -8.47 3.52
N PRO A 92 -9.89 -7.48 2.68
CA PRO A 92 -10.00 -7.60 1.23
C PRO A 92 -9.09 -8.71 0.71
N ARG A 93 -9.51 -9.37 -0.38
CA ARG A 93 -8.61 -10.15 -1.20
C ARG A 93 -7.62 -9.21 -1.89
N TYR A 94 -6.32 -9.43 -1.73
CA TYR A 94 -5.29 -8.60 -2.35
C TYR A 94 -4.56 -9.39 -3.43
N GLU A 95 -4.67 -8.93 -4.67
CA GLU A 95 -4.05 -9.53 -5.83
C GLU A 95 -3.10 -8.53 -6.46
N VAL A 96 -1.84 -8.93 -6.63
CA VAL A 96 -0.83 -8.03 -7.16
C VAL A 96 0.05 -8.72 -8.18
N VAL A 97 0.31 -8.01 -9.28
CA VAL A 97 1.33 -8.37 -10.26
C VAL A 97 2.47 -7.38 -10.10
N ILE A 98 3.66 -7.91 -9.86
CA ILE A 98 4.88 -7.13 -9.66
C ILE A 98 5.79 -7.40 -10.85
N ASP A 99 6.18 -6.34 -11.54
CA ASP A 99 7.15 -6.42 -12.62
C ASP A 99 8.54 -6.77 -12.07
N GLN A 100 9.31 -7.51 -12.85
CA GLN A 100 10.67 -7.90 -12.47
C GLN A 100 11.57 -6.68 -12.22
N LEU A 101 11.32 -5.55 -12.88
CA LEU A 101 12.05 -4.31 -12.67
C LEU A 101 12.00 -3.85 -11.21
N ALA A 102 10.83 -3.90 -10.58
CA ALA A 102 10.65 -3.51 -9.18
C ALA A 102 11.44 -4.39 -8.19
N ILE A 103 11.75 -5.63 -8.58
CA ILE A 103 12.52 -6.59 -7.79
C ILE A 103 14.03 -6.45 -8.06
N ARG A 104 14.41 -6.26 -9.34
CA ARG A 104 15.81 -6.20 -9.77
C ARG A 104 16.46 -4.83 -9.56
N ARG A 105 15.66 -3.76 -9.54
CA ARG A 105 16.10 -2.38 -9.30
C ARG A 105 15.22 -1.75 -8.22
N PRO A 106 15.30 -2.26 -6.98
CA PRO A 106 14.48 -1.76 -5.90
C PRO A 106 14.84 -0.30 -5.61
N ALA A 107 13.82 0.53 -5.40
CA ALA A 107 13.99 1.93 -5.02
C ALA A 107 14.29 2.10 -3.51
N ALA A 108 15.04 1.16 -2.94
CA ALA A 108 15.48 1.15 -1.56
C ALA A 108 16.88 0.54 -1.50
N THR A 109 17.63 0.86 -0.46
CA THR A 109 18.96 0.32 -0.26
C THR A 109 18.91 -1.14 0.19
N THR A 110 20.00 -1.88 -0.02
CA THR A 110 20.04 -3.32 0.26
C THR A 110 19.76 -3.64 1.73
N ASP A 111 20.27 -2.83 2.66
CA ASP A 111 20.02 -2.96 4.09
C ASP A 111 18.51 -2.87 4.44
N VAL A 112 17.79 -1.95 3.79
CA VAL A 112 16.34 -1.78 3.98
C VAL A 112 15.53 -2.96 3.43
N LEU A 113 16.00 -3.60 2.36
CA LEU A 113 15.36 -4.79 1.79
C LEU A 113 15.62 -6.06 2.62
N GLN A 114 16.79 -6.16 3.26
CA GLN A 114 17.17 -7.28 4.13
C GLN A 114 16.54 -7.16 5.53
N ALA A 115 16.04 -5.99 5.90
CA ALA A 115 15.31 -5.78 7.14
C ALA A 115 13.95 -6.52 7.12
N LYS A 116 13.99 -7.78 7.60
CA LYS A 116 12.87 -8.72 7.83
C LYS A 116 12.34 -9.41 6.57
N SER A 117 12.94 -10.56 6.25
CA SER A 117 12.31 -11.62 5.46
C SER A 117 11.15 -12.23 6.25
N CYS A 118 9.92 -11.77 6.02
CA CYS A 118 8.73 -12.45 6.53
C CYS A 118 8.36 -13.60 5.58
N THR A 119 8.53 -14.81 6.10
CA THR A 119 8.26 -16.15 5.58
C THR A 119 7.35 -16.23 4.35
N SER A 120 7.88 -16.88 3.30
CA SER A 120 7.20 -17.23 2.07
C SER A 120 5.85 -17.92 2.34
N ARG A 121 4.75 -17.23 2.05
CA ARG A 121 3.47 -17.89 1.82
C ARG A 121 3.42 -18.22 0.34
N THR A 122 3.71 -19.46 0.00
CA THR A 122 3.81 -19.95 -1.38
C THR A 122 2.51 -19.66 -2.11
N TRP A 123 2.60 -18.86 -3.19
CA TRP A 123 1.50 -18.63 -4.11
C TRP A 123 1.12 -19.97 -4.74
N ARG A 124 -0.13 -20.42 -4.52
CA ARG A 124 -0.71 -21.55 -5.26
C ARG A 124 -1.57 -20.97 -6.38
N PRO A 125 -1.26 -21.24 -7.67
CA PRO A 125 -2.14 -20.86 -8.76
C PRO A 125 -3.51 -21.53 -8.54
N GLY A 126 -4.56 -20.72 -8.40
CA GLY A 126 -5.93 -21.22 -8.33
C GLY A 126 -6.29 -21.85 -9.67
N THR A 127 -6.58 -23.15 -9.67
CA THR A 127 -7.25 -23.80 -10.79
C THR A 127 -8.62 -23.16 -10.95
N ARG A 128 -8.83 -22.42 -12.05
CA ARG A 128 -10.19 -22.08 -12.48
C ARG A 128 -10.90 -23.40 -12.79
N ARG A 129 -11.74 -23.87 -11.87
CA ARG A 129 -12.92 -24.65 -12.27
C ARG A 129 -14.05 -23.64 -12.47
N SER A 130 -14.43 -23.49 -13.72
CA SER A 130 -15.74 -22.97 -14.11
C SER A 130 -16.50 -24.11 -14.79
N PRO A 131 -17.83 -24.10 -14.70
CA PRO A 131 -18.70 -25.28 -14.70
C PRO A 131 -18.77 -26.02 -16.05
#